data_AF-A0A2N1TER0-F1
#
_entry.id   AF-A0A2N1TER0-F1
#
_cell.length_a   1.000
_cell.length_b   1.000
_cell.length_c   1.000
_cell.angle_alpha   90.00
_cell.angle_beta   90.00
_cell.angle_gamma   90.00
#
_symmetry.space_group_name_H-M   'P 1'
#
loop_
_entity.id
_entity.type
_entity.pdbx_description
1 polymer ?
#
loop_
_entity_poly.entity_id
_entity_poly.type
_entity_poly.pdbx_seq_one_letter_code
_entity_poly.pdbx_strand_id
1 'polypeptide(L)'
;MIKKATFIFLVFLFGASCSSFVKETEQPLLRELESGIYILHEDVEMSGVLLKKNQEIRLVVNGGDDWIKVYGYPANEDKLRAPRVLIIYLFPEDFKDELFDMDVFREKLAAMASLKTEEVPGKKADNTAKTKKTQTLRKKTK
;
A
#
# COMPACT_ATOMS: atom_id res chain seq x y z
N MET A 1 2.97 58.25 8.33
CA MET A 1 3.95 57.21 7.93
C MET A 1 3.51 55.83 8.45
N ILE A 2 2.35 55.30 8.03
CA ILE A 2 1.76 54.06 8.61
C ILE A 2 1.51 52.96 7.56
N LYS A 3 1.70 53.23 6.25
CA LYS A 3 1.34 52.31 5.17
C LYS A 3 2.33 51.16 4.88
N LYS A 4 3.47 51.10 5.58
CA LYS A 4 4.53 50.09 5.30
C LYS A 4 4.47 48.85 6.20
N ALA A 5 3.83 48.95 7.37
CA ALA A 5 3.78 47.83 8.33
C ALA A 5 2.73 46.78 7.95
N THR A 6 1.67 47.17 7.23
CA THR A 6 0.56 46.27 6.88
C THR A 6 0.91 45.26 5.79
N PHE A 7 1.90 45.55 4.94
CA PHE A 7 2.27 44.68 3.82
C PHE A 7 3.12 43.47 4.25
N ILE A 8 3.85 43.58 5.36
CA ILE A 8 4.73 42.51 5.86
C ILE A 8 3.94 41.43 6.62
N PHE A 9 2.80 41.77 7.21
CA PHE A 9 1.96 40.81 7.94
C PHE A 9 1.19 39.86 7.01
N LEU A 10 0.85 40.29 5.80
CA LEU A 10 0.10 39.48 4.83
C LEU A 10 0.92 38.32 4.24
N VAL A 11 2.24 38.47 4.13
CA VAL A 11 3.14 37.46 3.54
C VAL A 11 3.41 36.30 4.52
N PHE A 12 3.31 36.53 5.83
CA PHE A 12 3.58 35.51 6.84
C PHE A 12 2.42 34.51 7.04
N LEU A 13 1.20 34.89 6.65
CA LEU A 13 -0.01 34.06 6.79
C LEU A 13 -0.13 32.94 5.73
N PHE A 14 0.70 32.94 4.68
CA PHE A 14 0.66 31.91 3.63
C PHE A 14 1.68 30.76 3.83
N GLY A 15 2.50 30.80 4.88
CA GLY A 15 3.58 29.82 5.09
C GLY A 15 3.27 28.63 6.00
N ALA A 16 2.07 28.56 6.60
CA ALA A 16 1.85 27.71 7.77
C ALA A 16 1.01 26.43 7.55
N SER A 17 0.51 26.12 6.34
CA SER A 17 -0.36 24.94 6.18
C SER A 17 -0.23 24.22 4.84
N CYS A 18 0.98 23.78 4.52
CA CYS A 18 1.20 22.65 3.61
C CYS A 18 1.92 21.52 4.37
N SER A 19 1.30 20.98 5.42
CA SER A 19 1.70 19.66 5.92
C SER A 19 0.95 18.62 5.10
N SER A 20 1.67 17.86 4.29
CA SER A 20 1.08 16.77 3.51
C SER A 20 0.59 15.67 4.44
N PHE A 21 -0.66 15.23 4.26
CA PHE A 21 -1.28 14.11 4.98
C PHE A 21 -0.41 12.85 4.91
N VAL A 22 0.14 12.57 3.72
CA VAL A 22 1.13 11.50 3.52
C VAL A 22 2.53 12.11 3.47
N LYS A 23 3.40 11.70 4.39
CA LYS A 23 4.76 12.24 4.42
C LYS A 23 5.58 11.70 3.25
N GLU A 24 6.53 12.48 2.77
CA GLU A 24 7.46 12.04 1.71
C GLU A 24 8.20 10.74 2.06
N THR A 25 8.45 10.49 3.34
CA THR A 25 9.10 9.27 3.85
C THR A 25 8.24 8.01 3.69
N GLU A 26 6.92 8.15 3.57
CA GLU A 26 5.96 7.06 3.45
C GLU A 26 5.64 6.73 1.99
N GLN A 27 5.87 7.69 1.07
CA GLN A 27 5.66 7.52 -0.36
C GLN A 27 6.37 6.28 -0.93
N PRO A 28 7.64 5.95 -0.58
CA PRO A 28 8.28 4.73 -1.06
C PRO A 28 7.54 3.44 -0.63
N LEU A 29 6.99 3.40 0.58
CA LEU A 29 6.26 2.25 1.10
C LEU A 29 4.94 2.05 0.33
N LEU A 30 4.24 3.14 0.00
CA LEU A 30 3.04 3.07 -0.85
C LEU A 30 3.37 2.58 -2.26
N ARG A 31 4.52 2.98 -2.81
CA ARG A 31 4.98 2.53 -4.14
C ARG A 31 5.38 1.07 -4.17
N GLU A 32 5.90 0.52 -3.08
CA GLU A 32 6.25 -0.91 -2.97
C GLU A 32 5.02 -1.80 -3.21
N LEU A 33 3.84 -1.36 -2.77
CA LEU A 33 2.57 -2.06 -2.98
C LEU A 33 2.17 -2.16 -4.46
N GLU A 34 2.67 -1.29 -5.35
CA GLU A 34 2.37 -1.36 -6.78
C GLU A 34 3.06 -2.54 -7.48
N SER A 35 4.01 -3.20 -6.82
CA SER A 35 4.74 -4.34 -7.39
C SER A 35 3.94 -5.65 -7.37
N GLY A 36 2.94 -5.74 -6.49
CA GLY A 36 2.13 -6.93 -6.30
C GLY A 36 1.05 -7.13 -7.36
N ILE A 37 0.62 -8.38 -7.50
CA ILE A 37 -0.64 -8.74 -8.16
C ILE A 37 -1.67 -8.98 -7.04
N TYR A 38 -2.86 -8.43 -7.19
CA TYR A 38 -3.93 -8.48 -6.20
C TYR A 38 -5.18 -9.13 -6.79
N ILE A 39 -5.99 -9.75 -5.94
CA ILE A 39 -7.30 -10.31 -6.30
C ILE A 39 -8.38 -9.38 -5.75
N LEU A 40 -9.18 -8.80 -6.64
CA LEU A 40 -10.28 -7.91 -6.25
C LEU A 40 -11.44 -8.69 -5.61
N HIS A 41 -12.07 -8.18 -4.57
CA HIS A 41 -13.11 -8.90 -3.81
C HIS A 41 -14.55 -8.62 -4.25
N GLU A 42 -14.75 -7.58 -5.07
CA GLU A 42 -16.04 -7.17 -5.59
C GLU A 42 -15.93 -6.56 -7.00
N ASP A 43 -17.06 -6.38 -7.66
CA ASP A 43 -17.12 -5.68 -8.95
C ASP A 43 -16.97 -4.18 -8.70
N VAL A 44 -16.07 -3.52 -9.43
CA VAL A 44 -15.88 -2.06 -9.36
C VAL A 44 -15.94 -1.49 -10.76
N GLU A 45 -16.86 -0.56 -10.98
CA GLU A 45 -17.04 0.13 -12.25
C GLU A 45 -16.83 1.63 -12.10
N MET A 46 -16.02 2.21 -12.99
CA MET A 46 -15.91 3.66 -13.09
C MET A 46 -15.66 4.06 -14.55
N SER A 47 -16.38 5.08 -15.01
CA SER A 47 -16.21 5.65 -16.35
C SER A 47 -16.33 4.61 -17.50
N GLY A 48 -17.21 3.61 -17.33
CA GLY A 48 -17.43 2.54 -18.31
C GLY A 48 -16.36 1.45 -18.35
N VAL A 49 -15.41 1.47 -17.40
CA VAL A 49 -14.42 0.41 -17.21
C VAL A 49 -14.81 -0.40 -15.98
N LEU A 50 -14.98 -1.70 -16.17
CA LEU A 50 -15.38 -2.65 -15.13
C LEU A 50 -14.20 -3.56 -14.77
N LEU A 51 -13.84 -3.57 -13.49
CA LEU A 51 -13.03 -4.62 -12.88
C LEU A 51 -13.96 -5.59 -12.17
N LYS A 52 -13.79 -6.89 -12.42
CA LYS A 52 -14.66 -7.92 -11.85
C LYS A 52 -14.12 -8.45 -10.53
N LYS A 53 -15.01 -8.93 -9.70
CA LYS A 53 -14.71 -9.76 -8.54
C LYS A 53 -13.84 -10.95 -8.95
N ASN A 54 -12.87 -11.26 -8.10
CA ASN A 54 -11.83 -12.28 -8.27
C ASN A 54 -10.89 -12.04 -9.46
N GLN A 55 -10.92 -10.85 -10.08
CA GLN A 55 -9.98 -10.51 -11.13
C GLN A 55 -8.60 -10.19 -10.55
N GLU A 56 -7.57 -10.62 -11.27
CA GLU A 56 -6.18 -10.22 -11.01
C GLU A 56 -5.96 -8.80 -11.49
N ILE A 57 -5.56 -7.94 -10.55
CA ILE A 57 -5.29 -6.52 -10.80
C ILE A 57 -3.90 -6.15 -10.30
N ARG A 58 -3.34 -5.11 -10.90
CA ARG A 58 -2.18 -4.39 -10.36
C ARG A 58 -2.65 -3.05 -9.85
N LEU A 59 -1.90 -2.49 -8.90
CA LEU A 59 -2.27 -1.25 -8.24
C LEU A 59 -1.42 -0.06 -8.73
N VAL A 60 -2.01 1.13 -8.63
CA VAL A 60 -1.30 2.42 -8.66
C VAL A 60 -1.78 3.22 -7.46
N VAL A 61 -0.85 3.60 -6.59
CA VAL A 61 -1.17 4.32 -5.35
C VAL A 61 -0.66 5.75 -5.47
N ASN A 62 -1.56 6.71 -5.33
CA ASN A 62 -1.21 8.12 -5.33
C ASN A 62 -1.59 8.72 -3.98
N GLY A 63 -0.61 9.28 -3.27
CA GLY A 63 -0.85 10.14 -2.11
C GLY A 63 -0.77 11.61 -2.52
N GLY A 64 -1.72 12.41 -2.04
CA GLY A 64 -1.71 13.87 -2.11
C GLY A 64 -1.67 14.48 -0.71
N ASP A 65 -1.84 15.80 -0.64
CA ASP A 65 -1.75 16.55 0.63
C ASP A 65 -2.90 16.28 1.59
N ASP A 66 -4.04 15.85 1.08
CA ASP A 66 -5.29 15.64 1.81
C ASP A 66 -6.01 14.37 1.33
N TRP A 67 -5.32 13.45 0.66
CA TRP A 67 -5.93 12.22 0.18
C TRP A 67 -4.96 11.10 -0.18
N ILE A 68 -5.51 9.88 -0.27
CA ILE A 68 -4.89 8.75 -0.96
C ILE A 68 -5.88 8.13 -1.93
N LYS A 69 -5.45 7.91 -3.18
CA LYS A 69 -6.22 7.22 -4.21
C LYS A 69 -5.50 5.95 -4.64
N VAL A 70 -6.20 4.84 -4.60
CA VAL A 70 -5.72 3.56 -5.13
C VAL A 70 -6.51 3.24 -6.37
N TYR A 71 -5.80 3.04 -7.47
CA TYR A 71 -6.35 2.59 -8.72
C TYR A 71 -5.98 1.14 -8.99
N GLY A 72 -6.94 0.36 -9.47
CA GLY A 72 -6.71 -0.96 -10.02
C GLY A 72 -6.71 -0.93 -11.55
N TYR A 73 -5.95 -1.84 -12.16
CA TYR A 73 -6.04 -2.16 -13.58
C TYR A 73 -5.77 -3.66 -13.81
N PRO A 74 -6.26 -4.27 -14.90
CA PRO A 74 -6.07 -5.70 -15.16
C PRO A 74 -4.58 -6.09 -15.18
N ALA A 75 -4.20 -7.16 -14.47
CA ALA A 75 -2.79 -7.54 -14.30
C ALA A 75 -2.09 -7.98 -15.61
N ASN A 76 -2.87 -8.32 -16.64
CA ASN A 76 -2.44 -8.72 -17.97
C ASN A 76 -2.23 -7.53 -18.94
N GLU A 77 -2.51 -6.30 -18.52
CA GLU A 77 -2.34 -5.10 -19.33
C GLU A 77 -1.08 -4.32 -18.97
N ASP A 78 -0.55 -3.57 -19.95
CA ASP A 78 0.60 -2.69 -19.76
C ASP A 78 0.23 -1.44 -18.93
N LYS A 79 1.03 -1.13 -17.90
CA LYS A 79 0.77 -0.04 -16.94
C LYS A 79 0.53 1.34 -17.59
N LEU A 80 1.13 1.60 -18.75
CA LEU A 80 1.03 2.90 -19.44
C LEU A 80 -0.23 3.02 -20.29
N ARG A 81 -0.81 1.89 -20.72
CA ARG A 81 -1.98 1.86 -21.60
C ARG A 81 -3.26 1.40 -20.91
N ALA A 82 -3.12 0.70 -19.77
CA ALA A 82 -4.23 0.10 -19.09
C ALA A 82 -5.21 1.16 -18.55
N PRO A 83 -6.53 0.97 -18.74
CA PRO A 83 -7.53 1.80 -18.11
C PRO A 83 -7.51 1.54 -16.60
N ARG A 84 -7.55 2.64 -15.83
CA ARG A 84 -7.45 2.61 -14.37
C ARG A 84 -8.81 2.90 -13.76
N VAL A 85 -9.20 2.05 -12.82
CA VAL A 85 -10.44 2.20 -12.04
C VAL A 85 -10.07 2.57 -10.62
N LEU A 86 -10.68 3.61 -10.06
CA LEU A 86 -10.48 3.99 -8.66
C LEU A 86 -11.19 2.95 -7.79
N ILE A 87 -10.44 2.25 -6.96
CA ILE A 87 -10.99 1.22 -6.05
C ILE A 87 -11.06 1.71 -4.60
N ILE A 88 -10.18 2.65 -4.21
CA ILE A 88 -10.15 3.22 -2.87
C ILE A 88 -9.84 4.71 -2.98
N TYR A 89 -10.59 5.51 -2.22
CA TYR A 89 -10.31 6.93 -2.01
C TYR A 89 -10.43 7.23 -0.52
N LEU A 90 -9.33 7.65 0.09
CA LEU A 90 -9.24 7.94 1.52
C LEU A 90 -8.85 9.39 1.76
N PHE A 91 -9.34 9.94 2.85
CA PHE A 91 -9.07 11.27 3.35
C PHE A 91 -8.48 11.21 4.77
N PRO A 92 -7.95 12.30 5.35
CA PRO A 92 -7.42 12.29 6.71
C PRO A 92 -8.42 11.76 7.75
N GLU A 93 -9.71 12.06 7.59
CA GLU A 93 -10.78 11.65 8.51
C GLU A 93 -11.02 10.13 8.54
N ASP A 94 -10.49 9.41 7.55
CA ASP A 94 -10.48 7.93 7.52
C ASP A 94 -9.48 7.32 8.50
N PHE A 95 -8.62 8.13 9.10
CA PHE A 95 -7.52 7.73 9.96
C PHE A 95 -7.65 8.38 11.34
N LYS A 96 -7.06 7.71 12.32
CA LYS A 96 -7.06 8.20 13.69
C LYS A 96 -6.25 9.50 13.79
N ASP A 97 -6.82 10.49 14.45
CA ASP A 97 -6.21 11.81 14.65
C ASP A 97 -5.81 12.51 13.33
N GLU A 98 -6.44 12.14 12.20
CA GLU A 98 -6.16 12.67 10.86
C GLU A 98 -4.73 12.41 10.36
N LEU A 99 -4.04 11.43 10.95
CA LEU A 99 -2.66 11.08 10.61
C LEU A 99 -2.60 9.79 9.79
N PHE A 100 -1.82 9.82 8.70
CA PHE A 100 -1.61 8.62 7.91
C PHE A 100 -1.00 7.49 8.74
N ASP A 101 -1.59 6.31 8.62
CA ASP A 101 -1.13 5.07 9.24
C ASP A 101 -1.14 3.96 8.19
N MET A 102 0.03 3.34 7.97
CA MET A 102 0.21 2.32 6.95
C MET A 102 -0.60 1.04 7.23
N ASP A 103 -0.80 0.68 8.50
CA ASP A 103 -1.53 -0.53 8.86
C ASP A 103 -3.04 -0.32 8.66
N VAL A 104 -3.56 0.86 9.00
CA VAL A 104 -4.95 1.25 8.65
C VAL A 104 -5.15 1.26 7.13
N PHE A 105 -4.19 1.80 6.38
CA PHE A 105 -4.24 1.78 4.93
C PHE A 105 -4.28 0.34 4.37
N ARG A 106 -3.43 -0.55 4.90
CA ARG A 106 -3.39 -1.97 4.50
C ARG A 106 -4.67 -2.70 4.84
N GLU A 107 -5.30 -2.40 5.97
CA GLU A 107 -6.59 -2.97 6.35
C GLU A 107 -7.68 -2.56 5.34
N LYS A 108 -7.76 -1.26 5.03
CA LYS A 108 -8.69 -0.74 4.02
C LYS A 108 -8.42 -1.32 2.63
N LEU A 109 -7.14 -1.52 2.27
CA LEU A 109 -6.76 -2.20 1.04
C LEU A 109 -7.21 -3.67 1.02
N ALA A 110 -6.96 -4.40 2.10
CA ALA A 110 -7.30 -5.82 2.23
C ALA A 110 -8.83 -6.05 2.20
N ALA A 111 -9.64 -5.08 2.61
CA ALA A 111 -11.08 -5.13 2.46
C ALA A 111 -11.52 -5.15 0.99
N MET A 112 -10.76 -4.49 0.10
CA MET A 112 -11.08 -4.40 -1.32
C MET A 112 -10.34 -5.43 -2.18
N ALA A 113 -9.08 -5.72 -1.86
CA ALA A 113 -8.25 -6.63 -2.63
C ALA A 113 -7.15 -7.28 -1.77
N SER A 114 -6.91 -8.58 -1.99
CA SER A 114 -5.86 -9.32 -1.31
C SER A 114 -4.65 -9.54 -2.22
N LEU A 115 -3.45 -9.55 -1.65
CA LEU A 115 -2.24 -9.89 -2.41
C LEU A 115 -2.35 -11.35 -2.90
N LYS A 116 -2.15 -11.56 -4.20
CA LYS A 116 -2.03 -12.89 -4.79
C LYS A 116 -0.68 -13.45 -4.34
N THR A 117 -0.70 -14.28 -3.30
CA THR A 117 0.47 -15.09 -2.93
C THR A 117 0.81 -15.97 -4.11
N GLU A 118 2.00 -15.79 -4.71
CA GLU A 118 2.49 -16.75 -5.69
C GLU A 118 2.69 -18.10 -5.00
N GLU A 119 1.77 -19.04 -5.24
CA GLU A 119 2.09 -20.45 -5.05
C GLU A 119 3.19 -20.78 -6.07
N VAL A 120 4.45 -20.68 -5.64
CA VAL A 120 5.60 -21.13 -6.41
C VAL A 120 5.36 -22.61 -6.78
N PRO A 121 5.19 -22.97 -8.06
CA PRO A 121 5.05 -24.36 -8.46
C PRO A 121 6.45 -24.98 -8.44
N GLY A 122 6.87 -25.51 -7.29
CA GLY A 122 8.11 -26.30 -7.22
C GLY A 122 8.93 -26.19 -5.93
N LYS A 123 8.37 -26.58 -4.80
CA LYS A 123 9.16 -27.28 -3.77
C LYS A 123 8.47 -28.61 -3.46
N LYS A 124 8.99 -29.68 -4.07
CA LYS A 124 8.71 -31.05 -3.64
C LYS A 124 8.94 -31.13 -2.14
N ALA A 125 7.92 -31.57 -1.42
CA ALA A 125 8.04 -32.04 -0.07
C ALA A 125 8.94 -33.30 -0.07
N ASP A 126 10.21 -33.14 0.27
CA ASP A 126 11.05 -34.28 0.62
C ASP A 126 10.72 -34.68 2.06
N ASN A 127 9.80 -35.64 2.15
CA ASN A 127 9.64 -36.49 3.32
C ASN A 127 10.93 -37.29 3.52
N THR A 128 11.73 -36.94 4.54
CA THR A 128 12.65 -37.92 5.14
C THR A 128 12.47 -37.91 6.65
N ALA A 129 11.45 -38.63 7.12
CA ALA A 129 11.47 -39.21 8.44
C ALA A 129 12.41 -40.43 8.42
N LYS A 130 13.52 -40.40 9.16
CA LYS A 130 14.17 -41.60 9.73
C LYS A 130 15.17 -41.26 10.84
N THR A 131 14.71 -41.47 12.08
CA THR A 131 15.30 -42.36 13.09
C THR A 131 16.71 -42.09 13.65
N LYS A 132 16.72 -41.77 14.96
CA LYS A 132 17.68 -42.12 16.04
C LYS A 132 19.17 -42.26 15.67
N LYS A 133 20.00 -41.46 16.36
CA LYS A 133 21.16 -42.03 17.08
C LYS A 133 21.59 -41.17 18.28
N THR A 134 21.43 -41.76 19.45
CA THR A 134 22.17 -41.51 20.69
C THR A 134 23.65 -41.27 20.39
N GLN A 135 24.22 -40.17 20.90
CA GLN A 135 25.66 -40.07 21.05
C GLN A 135 26.01 -39.46 22.41
N THR A 136 26.26 -40.39 23.32
CA THR A 136 27.09 -40.32 24.50
C THR A 136 28.35 -39.48 24.25
N LEU A 137 28.57 -38.41 25.00
CA LEU A 137 29.91 -37.84 25.20
C LEU A 137 30.31 -38.02 26.66
N ARG A 138 31.19 -39.00 26.87
CA ARG A 138 31.86 -39.29 28.13
C ARG A 138 33.18 -38.47 28.14
N LYS A 139 33.57 -38.01 29.34
CA LYS A 139 34.92 -37.60 29.77
C LYS A 139 35.33 -36.17 29.35
N LYS A 140 35.97 -35.34 30.20
CA LYS A 140 36.87 -35.65 31.33
C LYS A 140 37.26 -34.32 32.05
N THR A 141 37.56 -34.42 33.36
CA THR A 141 38.56 -33.62 34.12
C THR A 141 38.26 -32.11 34.29
N LYS A 142 38.19 -31.56 35.50
CA LYS A 142 39.23 -31.52 36.55
C LYS A 142 38.62 -31.25 37.92
#